data_AF-A0A957K7K2-F1
#
_entry.id   AF-A0A957K7K2-F1
#
_cell.length_a   1.000
_cell.length_b   1.000
_cell.length_c   1.000
_cell.angle_alpha   90.00
_cell.angle_beta   90.00
_cell.angle_gamma   90.00
#
_symmetry.space_group_name_H-M   'P 1'
#
loop_
_entity.id
_entity.type
_entity.pdbx_description
1 polymer ?
#
loop_
_entity_poly.entity_id
_entity_poly.type
_entity_poly.pdbx_seq_one_letter_code
_entity_poly.pdbx_strand_id
1 'polypeptide(L)'
;NELGWTEAELLAMETMEAEAPNNNGELETYTGVSVNSLLALAEVKNQATTVTFITDTGETLEMSLADLTACGNCILSFRTQGGLSTAFPGFDDLPRLRGVVQIVVS
;
A
#
# COMPACT_ATOMS: atom_id res chain seq x y z
N ASN A 1 -0.31 14.89 10.90
CA ASN A 1 0.89 15.33 10.18
C ASN A 1 0.74 14.83 8.75
N GLU A 2 1.18 15.59 7.76
CA GLU A 2 1.14 15.16 6.37
C GLU A 2 2.58 14.92 5.92
N LEU A 3 2.82 13.77 5.28
CA LEU A 3 4.06 13.44 4.61
C LEU A 3 3.77 13.21 3.14
N GLY A 4 4.59 13.79 2.28
CA GLY A 4 4.53 13.62 0.84
C GLY A 4 5.84 13.04 0.33
N TRP A 5 5.72 12.10 -0.61
CA TRP A 5 6.85 11.53 -1.33
C TRP A 5 6.60 11.63 -2.83
N THR A 6 7.64 11.98 -3.56
CA THR A 6 7.71 11.78 -5.01
C THR A 6 7.92 10.30 -5.32
N GLU A 7 7.55 9.90 -6.54
CA GLU A 7 7.80 8.53 -7.00
C GLU A 7 9.29 8.17 -6.97
N ALA A 8 10.17 9.12 -7.30
CA ALA A 8 11.61 8.94 -7.23
C ALA A 8 12.12 8.69 -5.80
N GLU A 9 11.55 9.38 -4.81
CA GLU A 9 11.88 9.14 -3.40
C GLU A 9 11.40 7.75 -2.96
N LEU A 10 10.19 7.34 -3.36
CA LEU A 10 9.68 5.99 -3.05
C LEU A 10 10.52 4.90 -3.71
N LEU A 11 10.95 5.09 -4.96
CA LEU A 11 11.84 4.16 -5.67
C LEU A 11 13.23 4.05 -5.03
N ALA A 12 13.67 5.08 -4.30
CA ALA A 12 14.94 5.10 -3.58
C ALA A 12 14.85 4.50 -2.17
N MET A 13 13.64 4.23 -1.67
CA MET A 13 13.45 3.53 -0.40
C MET A 13 13.81 2.05 -0.52
N GLU A 14 13.96 1.38 0.63
CA GLU A 14 14.04 -0.07 0.67
C GLU A 14 12.75 -0.69 0.12
N THR A 15 12.90 -1.58 -0.86
CA THR A 15 11.80 -2.28 -1.52
C THR A 15 11.79 -3.74 -1.13
N MET A 16 10.62 -4.35 -1.19
CA MET A 16 10.45 -5.80 -1.02
C MET A 16 9.53 -6.37 -2.09
N GLU A 17 9.51 -7.70 -2.17
CA GLU A 17 8.61 -8.45 -3.03
C GLU A 17 7.40 -8.98 -2.25
N ALA A 18 6.26 -9.05 -2.92
CA ALA A 18 5.03 -9.65 -2.42
C ALA A 18 4.33 -10.42 -3.53
N GLU A 19 3.82 -11.62 -3.23
CA GLU A 19 2.98 -12.38 -4.16
C GLU A 19 1.52 -12.07 -3.91
N ALA A 20 0.80 -11.60 -4.93
CA ALA A 20 -0.63 -11.33 -4.84
C ALA A 20 -1.35 -11.70 -6.14
N PRO A 21 -2.67 -11.94 -6.11
CA PRO A 21 -3.43 -12.21 -7.32
C PRO A 21 -3.38 -11.04 -8.31
N ASN A 22 -3.18 -11.34 -9.59
CA ASN A 22 -3.39 -10.42 -10.71
C ASN A 22 -4.90 -10.35 -11.06
N ASN A 23 -5.24 -9.60 -12.12
CA ASN A 23 -6.64 -9.46 -12.56
C ASN A 23 -7.31 -10.77 -13.02
N ASN A 24 -6.52 -11.81 -13.29
CA ASN A 24 -7.00 -13.12 -13.69
C ASN A 24 -7.09 -14.09 -12.49
N GLY A 25 -6.74 -13.64 -11.29
CA GLY A 25 -6.67 -14.48 -10.09
C GLY A 25 -5.40 -15.32 -9.99
N GLU A 26 -4.41 -15.11 -10.86
CA GLU A 26 -3.14 -15.81 -10.84
C GLU A 26 -2.15 -15.09 -9.93
N LEU A 27 -1.36 -15.82 -9.15
CA LEU A 27 -0.33 -15.21 -8.32
C LEU A 27 0.80 -14.65 -9.18
N GLU A 28 1.13 -13.37 -8.96
CA GLU A 28 2.28 -12.69 -9.53
C GLU A 28 3.12 -12.06 -8.43
N THR A 29 4.43 -11.99 -8.66
CA THR A 29 5.36 -11.27 -7.79
C THR A 29 5.37 -9.79 -8.15
N TYR A 30 5.16 -8.94 -7.14
CA TYR A 30 5.22 -7.49 -7.26
C TYR A 30 6.33 -6.93 -6.38
N THR A 31 7.01 -5.89 -6.87
CA THR A 31 8.01 -5.14 -6.11
C THR A 31 7.47 -3.78 -5.70
N GLY A 32 7.74 -3.36 -4.47
CA GLY A 32 7.23 -2.11 -3.94
C GLY A 32 7.77 -1.73 -2.57
N VAL A 33 7.27 -0.63 -2.05
CA VAL A 33 7.58 -0.15 -0.69
C VAL A 33 6.65 -0.78 0.33
N SER A 34 7.19 -1.14 1.49
CA SER A 34 6.38 -1.68 2.60
C SER A 34 5.41 -0.64 3.14
N VAL A 35 4.14 -1.00 3.26
CA VAL A 35 3.12 -0.14 3.89
C VAL A 35 3.50 0.13 5.35
N ASN A 36 4.03 -0.87 6.06
CA ASN A 36 4.46 -0.71 7.45
C ASN A 36 5.61 0.28 7.60
N SER A 37 6.57 0.29 6.67
CA SER A 37 7.63 1.29 6.67
C SER A 37 7.08 2.70 6.44
N LEU A 38 6.12 2.88 5.52
CA LEU A 38 5.49 4.18 5.29
C LEU A 38 4.70 4.67 6.52
N LEU A 39 3.96 3.78 7.18
CA LEU A 39 3.22 4.10 8.41
C LEU A 39 4.16 4.44 9.58
N ALA A 40 5.30 3.75 9.68
CA ALA A 40 6.31 4.05 10.69
C ALA A 40 6.94 5.44 10.45
N LEU A 41 7.27 5.77 9.20
CA LEU A 41 7.77 7.11 8.83
C LEU A 41 6.74 8.21 9.11
N ALA A 42 5.45 7.90 8.97
CA ALA A 42 4.34 8.82 9.27
C ALA A 42 4.09 9.06 10.76
N GLU A 43 4.79 8.35 11.66
CA GLU A 43 4.62 8.44 13.11
C GLU A 43 3.15 8.32 13.52
N VAL A 44 2.47 7.29 13.00
CA VAL A 44 1.03 7.04 13.26
C VAL A 44 0.75 7.07 14.76
N LYS A 45 -0.26 7.86 15.16
CA LYS A 45 -0.65 8.01 16.56
C LYS A 45 -1.25 6.71 17.09
N ASN A 46 -0.97 6.38 18.36
CA ASN A 46 -1.46 5.18 19.05
C ASN A 46 -2.99 5.03 19.13
N GLN A 47 -3.77 6.05 18.76
CA GLN A 47 -5.23 6.00 18.78
C GLN A 47 -5.85 5.67 17.42
N ALA A 48 -5.05 5.68 16.34
CA ALA A 48 -5.54 5.32 15.03
C ALA A 48 -5.87 3.82 14.97
N THR A 49 -6.96 3.49 14.30
CA THR A 49 -7.44 2.10 14.15
C THR A 49 -7.71 1.74 12.71
N THR A 50 -7.85 2.72 11.82
CA THR A 50 -8.15 2.49 10.40
C THR A 50 -7.14 3.18 9.48
N VAL A 51 -6.97 2.58 8.30
CA VAL A 51 -6.16 3.11 7.21
C VAL A 51 -6.98 3.05 5.94
N THR A 52 -7.12 4.19 5.26
CA THR A 52 -7.80 4.31 3.99
C THR A 52 -6.80 4.64 2.89
N PHE A 53 -6.71 3.79 1.89
CA PHE A 53 -5.98 4.05 0.65
C PHE A 53 -6.93 4.73 -0.34
N ILE A 54 -6.45 5.76 -1.03
CA ILE A 54 -7.23 6.54 -1.99
C ILE A 54 -6.46 6.63 -3.32
N THR A 55 -7.14 6.35 -4.42
CA THR A 55 -6.57 6.46 -5.77
C THR A 55 -6.70 7.87 -6.35
N ASP A 56 -5.97 8.14 -7.44
CA ASP A 56 -6.10 9.34 -8.27
C ASP A 56 -7.51 9.53 -8.86
N THR A 57 -8.26 8.45 -9.01
CA THR A 57 -9.68 8.42 -9.43
C THR A 57 -10.67 8.57 -8.27
N GLY A 58 -10.20 8.58 -7.02
CA GLY A 58 -11.03 8.69 -5.82
C GLY A 58 -11.64 7.36 -5.32
N GLU A 59 -11.21 6.23 -5.88
CA GLU A 59 -11.55 4.91 -5.33
C GLU A 59 -10.84 4.69 -4.00
N THR A 60 -11.51 4.02 -3.07
CA THR A 60 -10.98 3.81 -1.71
C THR A 60 -10.96 2.35 -1.30
N LEU A 61 -9.98 2.01 -0.47
CA LEU A 61 -9.88 0.74 0.24
C LEU A 61 -9.57 1.04 1.69
N GLU A 62 -10.46 0.62 2.59
CA GLU A 62 -10.27 0.76 4.03
C GLU A 62 -9.83 -0.58 4.64
N MET A 63 -8.84 -0.53 5.53
CA MET A 63 -8.34 -1.68 6.28
C MET A 63 -8.12 -1.28 7.73
N SER A 64 -8.12 -2.25 8.64
CA SER A 64 -7.71 -1.98 10.01
C SER A 64 -6.20 -1.77 10.07
N LEU A 65 -5.74 -0.86 10.93
CA LEU A 65 -4.32 -0.66 11.19
C LEU A 65 -3.68 -1.93 11.75
N ALA A 66 -4.43 -2.73 12.52
CA ALA A 66 -3.97 -4.00 13.06
C ALA A 66 -3.64 -5.02 11.96
N ASP A 67 -4.50 -5.13 10.94
CA ASP A 67 -4.28 -6.06 9.82
C ASP A 67 -3.07 -5.65 8.99
N LEU A 68 -2.91 -4.35 8.70
CA LEU A 68 -1.75 -3.83 7.97
C LEU A 68 -0.44 -4.02 8.74
N THR A 69 -0.44 -3.75 10.04
CA THR A 69 0.73 -3.95 10.90
C THR A 69 1.10 -5.43 11.07
N ALA A 70 0.10 -6.34 11.02
CA ALA A 70 0.34 -7.78 10.97
C ALA A 70 0.81 -8.26 9.59
N CYS A 71 0.49 -7.52 8.52
CA CYS A 71 0.87 -7.87 7.15
C CYS A 71 2.32 -7.45 6.84
N GLY A 72 3.27 -8.33 7.16
CA GLY A 72 4.70 -8.06 6.97
C GLY A 72 5.13 -7.84 5.51
N ASN A 73 4.32 -8.25 4.54
CA ASN A 73 4.59 -8.15 3.10
C ASN A 73 3.51 -7.38 2.31
N CYS A 74 2.68 -6.57 2.99
CA CYS A 74 1.80 -5.64 2.30
C CYS A 74 2.61 -4.48 1.72
N ILE A 75 2.54 -4.30 0.41
CA ILE A 75 3.31 -3.28 -0.31
C ILE A 75 2.41 -2.35 -1.14
N LEU A 76 2.92 -1.13 -1.36
CA LEU A 76 2.55 -0.34 -2.52
C LEU A 76 3.51 -0.68 -3.65
N SER A 77 3.03 -1.52 -4.56
CA SER A 77 3.77 -2.00 -5.73
C SER A 77 3.92 -0.93 -6.80
N PHE A 78 5.11 -0.86 -7.40
CA PHE A 78 5.37 0.03 -8.53
C PHE A 78 4.73 -0.51 -9.82
N ARG A 79 4.24 0.41 -10.66
CA ARG A 79 3.60 0.07 -11.93
C ARG A 79 4.51 0.43 -13.10
N THR A 80 4.40 -0.32 -14.18
CA THR A 80 5.18 -0.08 -15.42
C THR A 80 4.87 1.25 -16.10
N GLN A 81 3.66 1.78 -15.92
CA GLN A 81 3.23 3.09 -16.45
C GLN A 81 3.28 4.21 -15.38
N GLY A 82 3.99 3.98 -14.29
CA GLY A 82 4.08 4.90 -13.16
C GLY A 82 2.92 4.77 -12.16
N GLY A 83 3.18 5.31 -10.97
CA GLY A 83 2.25 5.28 -9.85
C GLY A 83 2.23 3.93 -9.12
N LEU A 84 1.32 3.83 -8.14
CA LEU A 84 1.32 2.75 -7.16
C LEU A 84 0.05 1.90 -7.24
N SER A 85 0.17 0.61 -6.96
CA SER A 85 -0.96 -0.29 -6.76
C SER A 85 -0.82 -1.03 -5.44
N THR A 86 -1.92 -1.40 -4.80
CA THR A 86 -1.85 -2.29 -3.64
C THR A 86 -1.42 -3.70 -4.07
N ALA A 87 -0.62 -4.36 -3.25
CA ALA A 87 -0.39 -5.81 -3.35
C ALA A 87 -0.33 -6.33 -1.90
N PHE A 88 -1.45 -6.88 -1.43
CA PHE A 88 -1.70 -7.25 -0.05
C PHE A 88 -1.94 -8.76 0.06
N PRO A 89 -0.88 -9.56 0.21
CA PRO A 89 -1.01 -11.02 0.25
C PRO A 89 -1.89 -11.47 1.41
N GLY A 90 -2.80 -12.42 1.16
CA GLY A 90 -3.74 -12.91 2.17
C GLY A 90 -4.99 -12.05 2.35
N PHE A 91 -5.14 -10.99 1.55
CA PHE A 91 -6.34 -10.15 1.47
C PHE A 91 -6.98 -10.25 0.08
N ASP A 92 -7.11 -11.47 -0.44
CA ASP A 92 -7.49 -11.74 -1.84
C ASP A 92 -8.93 -11.32 -2.18
N ASP A 93 -9.79 -11.19 -1.16
CA ASP A 93 -11.17 -10.68 -1.31
C ASP A 93 -11.23 -9.15 -1.45
N LEU A 94 -10.13 -8.43 -1.18
CA LEU A 94 -10.07 -6.98 -1.32
C LEU A 94 -9.73 -6.58 -2.76
N PRO A 95 -10.34 -5.50 -3.27
CA PRO A 95 -9.99 -5.00 -4.59
C PRO A 95 -8.54 -4.50 -4.63
N ARG A 96 -7.83 -4.87 -5.69
CA ARG A 96 -6.51 -4.31 -5.98
C ARG A 96 -6.64 -2.89 -6.50
N LEU A 97 -6.39 -1.91 -5.64
CA LEU A 97 -6.37 -0.50 -6.06
C LEU A 97 -5.20 -0.23 -7.00
N ARG A 98 -5.43 0.63 -7.98
CA ARG A 98 -4.45 1.09 -8.96
C ARG A 98 -4.45 2.61 -8.96
N GLY A 99 -3.27 3.21 -8.93
CA GLY A 99 -3.13 4.67 -8.86
C GLY A 99 -3.28 5.21 -7.45
N VAL A 100 -2.82 4.49 -6.42
CA VAL A 100 -2.83 4.99 -5.03
C VAL A 100 -1.99 6.27 -4.93
N VAL A 101 -2.59 7.34 -4.44
CA VAL A 101 -1.94 8.65 -4.25
C VAL A 101 -1.98 9.16 -2.81
N GLN A 102 -2.85 8.58 -1.98
CA GLN A 102 -2.98 9.02 -0.59
C GLN A 102 -3.25 7.82 0.34
N ILE A 103 -2.67 7.90 1.53
CA ILE A 103 -2.97 7.04 2.68
C ILE A 103 -3.47 7.95 3.79
N VAL A 104 -4.69 7.70 4.26
CA VAL A 104 -5.29 8.42 5.40
C VAL A 104 -5.33 7.47 6.58
N VAL A 105 -4.92 7.94 7.75
CA VAL A 105 -4.90 7.14 8.98
C VAL A 105 -5.76 7.84 10.02
N SER A 106 -6.72 7.12 10.61
CA SER A 106 -7.69 7.67 11.58
C SER A 106 -7.93 6.80 12.79
#